data_AF-A0A958NVP6-F1
#
_entry.id   AF-A0A958NVP6-F1
#
_cell.length_a   1.000
_cell.length_b   1.000
_cell.length_c   1.000
_cell.angle_alpha   90.00
_cell.angle_beta   90.00
_cell.angle_gamma   90.00
#
_symmetry.space_group_name_H-M   'P 1'
#
loop_
_entity.id
_entity.type
_entity.pdbx_description
1 polymer ?
#
loop_
_entity_poly.entity_id
_entity_poly.type
_entity_poly.pdbx_seq_one_letter_code
_entity_poly.pdbx_strand_id
1 'polypeptide(L)'
;MLGSLIKNQDKRESAAVVEHAFSLAKTLSIETLLIQISSRKQMERILGQRDSQKIGWILMGERAPELSDKQDVIIPVPESPLTRVSQMRVALFLAVAQGFATPKESVIAISGAFGTQRLDTLMILNAGIEFPWYQKQSKALENSDLPIQTIERVISWALRLATEGREGRPIGTIFVIGELDEMQKYTHQLILNPLAGHPKKLRTFANTGFFETLRELTGLDGAFLISPNGTVETAGTYLGAASEKTRTLPGLGARHTAAAAFTSRCRQTIAVVLSESSGTVTLFQGGDVLLKLEKLAPRHKERTFKKG
;
A
#
# COMPACT_ATOMS: atom_id res chain seq x y z
N MET A 1 -17.22 21.31 -26.00
CA MET A 1 -15.97 21.61 -26.74
C MET A 1 -14.73 21.65 -25.85
N LEU A 2 -14.70 22.37 -24.71
CA LEU A 2 -13.52 22.37 -23.84
C LEU A 2 -13.13 20.98 -23.31
N GLY A 3 -14.10 20.20 -22.83
CA GLY A 3 -13.83 18.87 -22.27
C GLY A 3 -13.31 17.83 -23.29
N SER A 4 -13.66 17.97 -24.57
CA SER A 4 -13.14 17.09 -25.63
C SER A 4 -11.71 17.47 -26.05
N LEU A 5 -11.38 18.76 -26.02
CA LEU A 5 -10.03 19.26 -26.29
C LEU A 5 -9.05 18.83 -25.18
N ILE A 6 -9.43 19.00 -23.91
CA ILE A 6 -8.62 18.58 -22.75
C ILE A 6 -8.38 17.06 -22.79
N LYS A 7 -9.40 16.25 -23.06
CA LYS A 7 -9.25 14.79 -23.18
C LYS A 7 -8.32 14.36 -24.33
N ASN A 8 -8.29 15.11 -25.43
CA ASN A 8 -7.37 14.81 -26.54
C ASN A 8 -5.93 15.21 -26.21
N GLN A 9 -5.76 16.34 -25.52
CA GLN A 9 -4.46 16.78 -25.03
C GLN A 9 -3.88 15.80 -24.00
N ASP A 10 -4.65 15.39 -22.98
CA ASP A 10 -4.23 14.42 -21.97
C ASP A 10 -3.77 13.10 -22.59
N LYS A 11 -4.47 12.62 -23.63
CA LYS A 11 -4.08 11.42 -24.37
C LYS A 11 -2.76 11.58 -25.12
N ARG A 12 -2.50 12.76 -25.69
CA ARG A 12 -1.26 13.05 -26.41
C ARG A 12 -0.08 13.16 -25.44
N GLU A 13 -0.27 13.86 -24.33
CA GLU A 13 0.73 14.00 -23.27
C GLU A 13 1.06 12.65 -22.65
N SER A 14 0.05 11.83 -22.33
CA SER A 14 0.26 10.47 -21.82
C SER A 14 1.04 9.60 -22.79
N ALA A 15 0.72 9.68 -24.10
CA ALA A 15 1.43 8.92 -25.12
C ALA A 15 2.90 9.36 -25.21
N ALA A 16 3.18 10.67 -25.18
CA ALA A 16 4.54 11.18 -25.19
C ALA A 16 5.34 10.76 -23.95
N VAL A 17 4.73 10.78 -22.76
CA VAL A 17 5.38 10.32 -21.52
C VAL A 17 5.76 8.84 -21.62
N VAL A 18 4.85 8.00 -22.12
CA VAL A 18 5.10 6.55 -22.30
C VAL A 18 6.20 6.32 -23.33
N GLU A 19 6.17 7.01 -24.47
CA GLU A 19 7.19 6.90 -25.52
C GLU A 19 8.58 7.23 -24.97
N HIS A 20 8.69 8.35 -24.24
CA HIS A 20 9.96 8.76 -23.64
C HIS A 20 10.40 7.81 -22.52
N ALA A 21 9.46 7.17 -21.81
CA ALA A 21 9.79 6.16 -20.82
C ALA A 21 10.46 4.93 -21.44
N PHE A 22 9.93 4.41 -22.56
CA PHE A 22 10.56 3.29 -23.27
C PHE A 22 11.91 3.67 -23.87
N SER A 23 12.02 4.87 -24.45
CA SER A 23 13.29 5.39 -24.97
C SER A 23 14.35 5.53 -23.87
N LEU A 24 13.95 6.05 -22.70
CA LEU A 24 14.81 6.18 -21.53
C LEU A 24 15.21 4.80 -20.97
N ALA A 25 14.27 3.86 -20.92
CA ALA A 25 14.53 2.49 -20.50
C ALA A 25 15.61 1.84 -21.36
N LYS A 26 15.51 2.00 -22.69
CA LYS A 26 16.53 1.52 -23.63
C LYS A 26 17.88 2.20 -23.42
N THR A 27 17.88 3.53 -23.31
CA THR A 27 19.11 4.33 -23.14
C THR A 27 19.86 3.95 -21.85
N LEU A 28 19.13 3.68 -20.77
CA LEU A 28 19.69 3.34 -19.47
C LEU A 28 19.82 1.83 -19.22
N SER A 29 19.46 0.99 -20.21
CA SER A 29 19.40 -0.47 -20.06
C SER A 29 18.56 -0.92 -18.85
N ILE A 30 17.43 -0.23 -18.62
CA ILE A 30 16.43 -0.60 -17.61
C ILE A 30 15.42 -1.56 -18.24
N GLU A 31 15.32 -2.76 -17.71
CA GLU A 31 14.47 -3.83 -18.25
C GLU A 31 13.05 -3.82 -17.66
N THR A 32 12.84 -3.16 -16.53
CA THR A 32 11.59 -3.23 -15.75
C THR A 32 10.85 -1.90 -15.77
N LEU A 33 9.60 -1.92 -16.24
CA LEU A 33 8.69 -0.77 -16.13
C LEU A 33 7.51 -1.11 -15.22
N LEU A 34 7.07 -0.13 -14.43
CA LEU A 34 5.80 -0.17 -13.71
C LEU A 34 4.88 0.90 -14.28
N ILE A 35 3.74 0.49 -14.85
CA ILE A 35 2.89 1.42 -15.60
C ILE A 35 1.47 1.35 -15.08
N GLN A 36 0.97 2.49 -14.60
CA GLN A 36 -0.44 2.64 -14.26
C GLN A 36 -1.32 2.56 -15.51
N ILE A 37 -2.38 1.77 -15.40
CA ILE A 37 -3.42 1.70 -16.42
C ILE A 37 -4.80 1.89 -15.77
N SER A 38 -5.72 2.39 -16.60
CA SER A 38 -7.12 2.66 -16.24
C SER A 38 -8.10 2.05 -17.24
N SER A 39 -7.60 1.30 -18.22
CA SER A 39 -8.41 0.53 -19.16
C SER A 39 -7.54 -0.41 -20.00
N ARG A 40 -8.15 -1.50 -20.49
CA ARG A 40 -7.54 -2.40 -21.48
C ARG A 40 -7.08 -1.67 -22.75
N LYS A 41 -7.87 -0.71 -23.23
CA LYS A 41 -7.52 0.09 -24.42
C LYS A 41 -6.26 0.94 -24.21
N GLN A 42 -6.03 1.44 -23.00
CA GLN A 42 -4.80 2.14 -22.66
C GLN A 42 -3.61 1.18 -22.65
N MET A 43 -3.75 0.00 -22.04
CA MET A 43 -2.73 -1.05 -22.06
C MET A 43 -2.33 -1.44 -23.48
N GLU A 44 -3.29 -1.75 -24.37
CA GLU A 44 -3.03 -2.13 -25.76
C GLU A 44 -2.23 -1.05 -26.53
N ARG A 45 -2.52 0.23 -26.29
CA ARG A 45 -1.78 1.35 -26.89
C ARG A 45 -0.34 1.45 -26.38
N ILE A 46 -0.10 1.12 -25.11
CA ILE A 46 1.22 1.14 -24.48
C ILE A 46 2.04 -0.04 -24.99
N LEU A 47 1.43 -1.22 -25.11
CA LEU A 47 2.06 -2.41 -25.68
C LEU A 47 2.55 -2.18 -27.12
N GLY A 48 1.86 -1.36 -27.91
CA GLY A 48 2.32 -0.97 -29.25
C GLY A 48 3.62 -0.15 -29.29
N GLN A 49 4.10 0.35 -28.14
CA GLN A 49 5.36 1.10 -28.00
C GLN A 49 6.45 0.31 -27.28
N ARG A 50 6.12 -0.89 -26.79
CA ARG A 50 7.03 -1.76 -26.04
C ARG A 50 8.12 -2.31 -26.96
N ASP A 51 9.37 -2.28 -26.50
CA ASP A 51 10.50 -2.92 -27.18
C ASP A 51 10.73 -4.32 -26.57
N SER A 52 11.52 -4.41 -25.50
CA SER A 52 11.90 -5.68 -24.86
C SER A 52 11.65 -5.73 -23.35
N GLN A 53 11.27 -4.61 -22.74
CA GLN A 53 11.12 -4.49 -21.29
C GLN A 53 9.97 -5.36 -20.77
N LYS A 54 10.06 -5.86 -19.54
CA LYS A 54 8.91 -6.47 -18.83
C LYS A 54 8.09 -5.39 -18.12
N ILE A 55 6.77 -5.55 -18.07
CA ILE A 55 5.87 -4.52 -17.53
C ILE A 55 5.06 -5.06 -16.34
N GLY A 56 5.19 -4.36 -15.21
CA GLY A 56 4.28 -4.49 -14.08
C GLY A 56 3.13 -3.50 -14.23
N TRP A 57 1.95 -4.01 -14.56
CA TRP A 57 0.75 -3.20 -14.78
C TRP A 57 0.14 -2.83 -13.44
N ILE A 58 0.23 -1.54 -13.08
CA ILE A 58 -0.35 -1.03 -11.85
C ILE A 58 -1.85 -0.85 -12.07
N LEU A 59 -2.65 -1.61 -11.31
CA LEU A 59 -4.11 -1.56 -11.34
C LEU A 59 -4.66 -1.04 -10.02
N MET A 60 -5.69 -0.21 -10.11
CA MET A 60 -6.43 0.28 -8.96
C MET A 60 -7.90 -0.09 -9.11
N GLY A 61 -8.42 -0.97 -8.25
CA GLY A 61 -9.86 -1.29 -8.15
C GLY A 61 -10.50 -2.06 -9.31
N GLU A 62 -9.87 -2.08 -10.49
CA GLU A 62 -10.38 -2.76 -11.68
C GLU A 62 -10.07 -4.26 -11.69
N ARG A 63 -10.92 -5.03 -12.40
CA ARG A 63 -10.65 -6.44 -12.69
C ARG A 63 -9.39 -6.53 -13.53
N ALA A 64 -8.44 -7.36 -13.08
CA ALA A 64 -7.23 -7.66 -13.81
C ALA A 64 -7.53 -8.05 -15.26
N PRO A 65 -6.96 -7.35 -16.27
CA PRO A 65 -7.04 -7.78 -17.65
C PRO A 65 -6.21 -9.05 -17.82
N GLU A 66 -6.57 -9.85 -18.82
CA GLU A 66 -5.72 -10.96 -19.25
C GLU A 66 -4.44 -10.42 -19.85
N LEU A 67 -3.31 -10.94 -19.38
CA LEU A 67 -1.99 -10.58 -19.87
C LEU A 67 -1.61 -11.47 -21.05
N SER A 68 -1.16 -10.85 -22.13
CA SER A 68 -0.71 -11.56 -23.34
C SER A 68 0.74 -12.03 -23.24
N ASP A 69 1.59 -11.31 -22.52
CA ASP A 69 2.99 -11.67 -22.30
C ASP A 69 3.16 -12.31 -20.92
N LYS A 70 3.88 -13.43 -20.87
CA LYS A 70 4.16 -14.17 -19.64
C LYS A 70 5.18 -13.47 -18.73
N GLN A 71 5.93 -12.50 -19.27
CA GLN A 71 6.87 -11.70 -18.49
C GLN A 71 6.19 -10.56 -17.74
N ASP A 72 4.99 -10.15 -18.16
CA ASP A 72 4.25 -9.07 -17.52
C ASP A 72 3.51 -9.59 -16.28
N VAL A 73 3.29 -8.71 -15.32
CA VAL A 73 2.54 -9.03 -14.09
C VAL A 73 1.53 -7.93 -13.78
N ILE A 74 0.52 -8.30 -12.98
CA ILE A 74 -0.40 -7.33 -12.39
C ILE A 74 0.10 -6.93 -11.01
N ILE A 75 0.25 -5.62 -10.79
CA ILE A 75 0.57 -5.04 -9.48
C ILE A 75 -0.71 -4.37 -8.95
N PRO A 76 -1.48 -5.04 -8.09
CA PRO A 76 -2.72 -4.49 -7.56
C PRO A 76 -2.39 -3.45 -6.48
N VAL A 77 -2.62 -2.18 -6.79
CA VAL A 77 -2.47 -1.07 -5.84
C VAL A 77 -3.85 -0.70 -5.32
N PRO A 78 -4.00 -0.49 -3.99
CA PRO A 78 -5.26 -0.05 -3.42
C PRO A 78 -5.83 1.19 -4.11
N GLU A 79 -7.11 1.14 -4.45
CA GLU A 79 -7.84 2.32 -4.96
C GLU A 79 -8.05 3.31 -3.82
N SER A 80 -7.11 4.23 -3.67
CA SER A 80 -7.09 5.19 -2.58
C SER A 80 -6.43 6.48 -3.04
N PRO A 81 -6.84 7.65 -2.51
CA PRO A 81 -6.31 8.94 -2.91
C PRO A 81 -4.89 9.13 -2.34
N LEU A 82 -3.92 8.39 -2.87
CA LEU A 82 -2.50 8.48 -2.52
C LEU A 82 -1.82 9.62 -3.27
N THR A 83 -0.75 10.17 -2.70
CA THR A 83 0.18 10.99 -3.48
C THR A 83 0.79 10.14 -4.61
N ARG A 84 1.15 10.74 -5.74
CA ARG A 84 1.78 10.02 -6.87
C ARG A 84 3.01 9.24 -6.41
N VAL A 85 3.83 9.85 -5.55
CA VAL A 85 5.00 9.20 -4.95
C VAL A 85 4.60 7.99 -4.11
N SER A 86 3.60 8.11 -3.23
CA SER A 86 3.13 6.97 -2.42
C SER A 86 2.56 5.84 -3.27
N GLN A 87 1.82 6.19 -4.33
CA GLN A 87 1.29 5.23 -5.30
C GLN A 87 2.42 4.45 -5.99
N MET A 88 3.48 5.14 -6.41
CA MET A 88 4.65 4.47 -7.01
C MET A 88 5.45 3.65 -6.00
N ARG A 89 5.58 4.11 -4.75
CA ARG A 89 6.24 3.34 -3.69
C ARG A 89 5.49 2.06 -3.33
N VAL A 90 4.15 2.08 -3.21
CA VAL A 90 3.39 0.84 -2.98
C VAL A 90 3.48 -0.10 -4.19
N ALA A 91 3.43 0.43 -5.42
CA ALA A 91 3.62 -0.38 -6.62
C ALA A 91 5.00 -1.06 -6.65
N LEU A 92 6.07 -0.31 -6.39
CA LEU A 92 7.43 -0.86 -6.32
C LEU A 92 7.58 -1.89 -5.21
N PHE A 93 7.00 -1.62 -4.03
CA PHE A 93 7.00 -2.56 -2.91
C PHE A 93 6.34 -3.90 -3.29
N LEU A 94 5.17 -3.86 -3.89
CA LEU A 94 4.44 -5.06 -4.33
C LEU A 94 5.16 -5.78 -5.48
N ALA A 95 5.75 -5.04 -6.42
CA ALA A 95 6.55 -5.61 -7.50
C ALA A 95 7.76 -6.40 -6.95
N VAL A 96 8.43 -5.88 -5.92
CA VAL A 96 9.53 -6.61 -5.28
C VAL A 96 9.03 -7.78 -4.44
N ALA A 97 7.93 -7.61 -3.69
CA ALA A 97 7.34 -8.69 -2.89
C ALA A 97 6.90 -9.89 -3.74
N GLN A 98 6.45 -9.64 -4.99
CA GLN A 98 6.08 -10.69 -5.94
C GLN A 98 7.28 -11.28 -6.71
N GLY A 99 8.50 -10.80 -6.47
CA GLY A 99 9.71 -11.22 -7.20
C GLY A 99 9.78 -10.71 -8.64
N PHE A 100 8.90 -9.78 -9.04
CA PHE A 100 8.91 -9.19 -10.38
C PHE A 100 10.05 -8.19 -10.55
N ALA A 101 10.36 -7.42 -9.49
CA ALA A 101 11.50 -6.52 -9.44
C ALA A 101 12.46 -6.89 -8.30
N THR A 102 13.72 -6.47 -8.39
CA THR A 102 14.73 -6.71 -7.38
C THR A 102 15.20 -5.42 -6.71
N PRO A 103 15.69 -5.45 -5.46
CA PRO A 103 16.24 -4.26 -4.81
C PRO A 103 17.52 -3.71 -5.46
N LYS A 104 18.14 -4.47 -6.38
CA LYS A 104 19.41 -4.11 -7.02
C LYS A 104 19.23 -3.42 -8.37
N GLU A 105 18.07 -3.57 -9.00
CA GLU A 105 17.79 -2.96 -10.30
C GLU A 105 17.08 -1.60 -10.16
N SER A 106 17.22 -0.79 -11.21
CA SER A 106 16.42 0.41 -11.39
C SER A 106 15.16 0.06 -12.18
N VAL A 107 14.06 0.75 -11.87
CA VAL A 107 12.73 0.55 -12.45
C VAL A 107 12.21 1.89 -12.91
N ILE A 108 11.61 1.96 -14.10
CA ILE A 108 10.90 3.16 -14.56
C ILE A 108 9.42 3.03 -14.19
N ALA A 109 8.92 3.95 -13.38
CA ALA A 109 7.54 4.00 -12.92
C ALA A 109 6.78 5.14 -13.63
N ILE A 110 5.62 4.85 -14.19
CA ILE A 110 4.75 5.80 -14.88
C ILE A 110 3.39 5.85 -14.20
N SER A 111 2.96 7.05 -13.79
CA SER A 111 1.69 7.26 -13.11
C SER A 111 0.97 8.53 -13.55
N GLY A 112 -0.29 8.61 -13.13
CA GLY A 112 -1.14 9.78 -13.20
C GLY A 112 -1.52 10.32 -11.83
N ALA A 113 -2.31 11.39 -11.83
CA ALA A 113 -3.06 11.79 -10.64
C ALA A 113 -4.17 10.76 -10.34
N PHE A 114 -4.44 10.53 -9.05
CA PHE A 114 -5.57 9.71 -8.60
C PHE A 114 -6.89 10.19 -9.24
N GLY A 115 -7.71 9.23 -9.70
CA GLY A 115 -8.98 9.51 -10.36
C GLY A 115 -8.87 10.02 -11.80
N THR A 116 -7.67 10.00 -12.40
CA THR A 116 -7.46 10.41 -13.79
C THR A 116 -6.90 9.26 -14.64
N GLN A 117 -7.23 9.27 -15.94
CA GLN A 117 -6.66 8.33 -16.92
C GLN A 117 -5.36 8.86 -17.55
N ARG A 118 -4.96 10.09 -17.20
CA ARG A 118 -3.79 10.78 -17.74
C ARG A 118 -2.54 10.26 -17.05
N LEU A 119 -1.52 9.92 -17.84
CA LEU A 119 -0.17 9.65 -17.33
C LEU A 119 0.67 10.92 -17.50
N ASP A 120 1.20 11.44 -16.40
CA ASP A 120 1.88 12.73 -16.36
C ASP A 120 3.17 12.71 -15.54
N THR A 121 3.48 11.58 -14.92
CA THR A 121 4.61 11.44 -14.00
C THR A 121 5.44 10.24 -14.41
N LEU A 122 6.74 10.46 -14.54
CA LEU A 122 7.76 9.44 -14.78
C LEU A 122 8.79 9.54 -13.65
N MET A 123 9.09 8.41 -13.01
CA MET A 123 10.11 8.30 -11.98
C MET A 123 11.06 7.14 -12.29
N ILE A 124 12.36 7.34 -12.10
CA ILE A 124 13.32 6.23 -12.01
C ILE A 124 13.47 5.90 -10.53
N LEU A 125 13.14 4.67 -10.16
CA LEU A 125 13.16 4.21 -8.77
C LEU A 125 14.12 3.03 -8.62
N ASN A 126 14.69 2.87 -7.44
CA ASN A 126 15.45 1.69 -7.07
C ASN A 126 15.00 1.26 -5.69
N ALA A 127 14.54 0.02 -5.54
CA ALA A 127 14.00 -0.45 -4.27
C ALA A 127 15.05 -0.45 -3.15
N GLY A 128 16.31 -0.77 -3.43
CA GLY A 128 17.39 -0.71 -2.44
C GLY A 128 17.69 0.69 -1.91
N ILE A 129 17.31 1.74 -2.65
CA ILE A 129 17.41 3.15 -2.23
C ILE A 129 16.12 3.62 -1.55
N GLU A 130 14.97 3.36 -2.18
CA GLU A 130 13.65 3.79 -1.71
C GLU A 130 13.26 3.18 -0.36
N PHE A 131 13.82 2.01 -0.08
CA PHE A 131 13.47 1.19 1.07
C PHE A 131 14.75 0.76 1.81
N PRO A 132 15.32 1.65 2.65
CA PRO A 132 16.62 1.42 3.30
C PRO A 132 16.71 0.14 4.14
N TRP A 133 15.58 -0.41 4.57
CA TRP A 133 15.50 -1.66 5.32
C TRP A 133 15.91 -2.89 4.49
N TYR A 134 15.78 -2.88 3.15
CA TYR A 134 16.26 -3.99 2.29
C TYR A 134 17.76 -4.23 2.48
N GLN A 135 18.55 -3.18 2.66
CA GLN A 135 19.99 -3.32 2.89
C GLN A 135 20.29 -4.02 4.22
N LYS A 136 19.41 -3.86 5.22
CA LYS A 136 19.56 -4.45 6.56
C LYS A 136 19.02 -5.88 6.64
N GLN A 137 18.00 -6.20 5.84
CA GLN A 137 17.20 -7.44 5.98
C GLN A 137 17.09 -8.24 4.67
N SER A 138 17.97 -8.04 3.68
CA SER A 138 17.87 -8.65 2.33
C SER A 138 17.59 -10.16 2.33
N LYS A 139 18.21 -10.92 3.25
CA LYS A 139 18.03 -12.37 3.38
C LYS A 139 16.65 -12.81 3.90
N ALA A 140 15.92 -11.95 4.62
CA ALA A 140 14.64 -12.29 5.23
C ALA A 140 13.48 -12.25 4.22
N LEU A 141 13.57 -11.42 3.18
CA LEU A 141 12.56 -11.31 2.12
C LEU A 141 12.72 -12.35 1.04
N GLU A 142 13.95 -12.73 0.71
CA GLU A 142 14.25 -13.75 -0.29
C GLU A 142 13.60 -15.12 0.04
N ASN A 143 13.17 -15.34 1.30
CA ASN A 143 12.57 -16.59 1.77
C ASN A 143 11.28 -16.41 2.59
N SER A 144 10.64 -15.22 2.59
CA SER A 144 9.38 -15.06 3.32
C SER A 144 8.18 -15.25 2.40
N ASP A 145 7.34 -16.23 2.73
CA ASP A 145 5.99 -16.38 2.20
C ASP A 145 5.10 -15.24 2.74
N LEU A 146 5.39 -14.00 2.31
CA LEU A 146 4.59 -12.85 2.70
C LEU A 146 3.17 -13.05 2.17
N PRO A 147 2.12 -12.87 2.98
CA PRO A 147 0.75 -12.98 2.52
C PRO A 147 0.36 -11.71 1.75
N ILE A 148 0.89 -11.55 0.53
CA ILE A 148 0.78 -10.32 -0.29
C ILE A 148 -0.68 -9.89 -0.45
N GLN A 149 -1.59 -10.82 -0.73
CA GLN A 149 -3.02 -10.52 -0.86
C GLN A 149 -3.64 -9.95 0.42
N THR A 150 -3.21 -10.44 1.58
CA THR A 150 -3.69 -9.94 2.88
C THR A 150 -3.09 -8.57 3.17
N ILE A 151 -1.79 -8.38 2.91
CA ILE A 151 -1.11 -7.09 3.06
C ILE A 151 -1.80 -6.03 2.20
N GLU A 152 -2.04 -6.32 0.92
CA GLU A 152 -2.73 -5.44 -0.01
C GLU A 152 -4.11 -5.00 0.52
N ARG A 153 -4.93 -5.97 0.96
CA ARG A 153 -6.27 -5.70 1.50
C ARG A 153 -6.24 -4.89 2.79
N VAL A 154 -5.29 -5.18 3.69
CA VAL A 154 -5.11 -4.43 4.93
C VAL A 154 -4.67 -2.99 4.64
N ILE A 155 -3.73 -2.79 3.72
CA ILE A 155 -3.34 -1.44 3.27
C ILE A 155 -4.55 -0.72 2.68
N SER A 156 -5.32 -1.38 1.81
CA SER A 156 -6.52 -0.80 1.20
C SER A 156 -7.53 -0.32 2.23
N TRP A 157 -7.86 -1.15 3.21
CA TRP A 157 -8.78 -0.77 4.27
C TRP A 157 -8.19 0.30 5.18
N ALA A 158 -6.89 0.26 5.50
CA ALA A 158 -6.22 1.30 6.27
C ALA A 158 -6.27 2.66 5.56
N LEU A 159 -6.06 2.70 4.24
CA LEU A 159 -6.17 3.92 3.43
C LEU A 159 -7.61 4.42 3.31
N ARG A 160 -8.58 3.50 3.21
CA ARG A 160 -10.00 3.83 3.26
C ARG A 160 -10.38 4.45 4.60
N LEU A 161 -9.97 3.85 5.71
CA LEU A 161 -10.14 4.39 7.07
C LEU A 161 -9.45 5.76 7.22
N ALA A 162 -8.27 5.96 6.61
CA ALA A 162 -7.57 7.24 6.60
C ALA A 162 -8.32 8.36 5.87
N THR A 163 -9.17 7.98 4.90
CA THR A 163 -9.93 8.90 4.06
C THR A 163 -11.33 9.17 4.62
N GLU A 164 -12.03 8.11 5.02
CA GLU A 164 -13.42 8.17 5.51
C GLU A 164 -13.50 8.55 6.99
N GLY A 165 -12.51 8.15 7.80
CA GLY A 165 -12.55 8.28 9.26
C GLY A 165 -13.71 7.48 9.86
N ARG A 166 -14.07 7.80 11.12
CA ARG A 166 -15.26 7.28 11.82
C ARG A 166 -16.11 8.47 12.24
N GLU A 167 -17.35 8.56 11.75
CA GLU A 167 -18.24 9.69 12.05
C GLU A 167 -17.59 11.05 11.72
N GLY A 168 -16.76 11.10 10.67
CA GLY A 168 -16.01 12.29 10.26
C GLY A 168 -14.77 12.61 11.11
N ARG A 169 -14.42 11.76 12.09
CA ARG A 169 -13.21 11.89 12.90
C ARG A 169 -12.07 11.04 12.35
N PRO A 170 -10.81 11.51 12.41
CA PRO A 170 -9.67 10.68 12.06
C PRO A 170 -9.60 9.41 12.91
N ILE A 171 -9.09 8.34 12.32
CA ILE A 171 -8.88 7.05 12.99
C ILE A 171 -7.38 6.84 13.13
N GLY A 172 -6.94 6.39 14.30
CA GLY A 172 -5.61 5.81 14.50
C GLY A 172 -5.74 4.36 14.98
N THR A 173 -5.09 3.42 14.29
CA THR A 173 -5.18 2.00 14.66
C THR A 173 -3.95 1.21 14.21
N ILE A 174 -3.82 -0.03 14.71
CA ILE A 174 -2.74 -0.96 14.37
C ILE A 174 -3.36 -2.28 13.93
N PHE A 175 -2.96 -2.75 12.77
CA PHE A 175 -3.22 -4.09 12.28
C PHE A 175 -1.91 -4.88 12.33
N VAL A 176 -1.92 -6.11 12.84
CA VAL A 176 -0.75 -6.99 12.86
C VAL A 176 -1.10 -8.27 12.13
N ILE A 177 -0.33 -8.59 11.09
CA ILE A 177 -0.50 -9.76 10.24
C ILE A 177 0.57 -10.78 10.62
N GLY A 178 0.16 -12.01 10.92
CA GLY A 178 1.07 -13.13 11.17
C GLY A 178 0.36 -14.33 11.77
N GLU A 179 1.13 -15.37 12.08
CA GLU A 179 0.59 -16.58 12.72
C GLU A 179 0.16 -16.29 14.16
N LEU A 180 -1.07 -16.69 14.51
CA LEU A 180 -1.68 -16.33 15.78
C LEU A 180 -0.90 -16.91 16.97
N ASP A 181 -0.43 -18.15 16.86
CA ASP A 181 0.32 -18.85 17.90
C ASP A 181 1.64 -18.14 18.23
N GLU A 182 2.26 -17.51 17.24
CA GLU A 182 3.48 -16.70 17.44
C GLU A 182 3.16 -15.35 18.08
N MET A 183 2.09 -14.68 17.64
CA MET A 183 1.68 -13.38 18.16
C MET A 183 1.17 -13.46 19.60
N GLN A 184 0.48 -14.53 19.98
CA GLN A 184 -0.11 -14.69 21.32
C GLN A 184 0.94 -14.78 22.43
N LYS A 185 2.18 -15.18 22.13
CA LYS A 185 3.31 -15.19 23.08
C LYS A 185 3.67 -13.79 23.60
N TYR A 186 3.31 -12.75 22.84
CA TYR A 186 3.67 -11.36 23.11
C TYR A 186 2.45 -10.44 23.14
N THR A 187 1.24 -10.98 23.26
CA THR A 187 0.00 -10.19 23.30
C THR A 187 -0.92 -10.63 24.42
N HIS A 188 -1.78 -9.71 24.87
CA HIS A 188 -2.89 -10.04 25.76
C HIS A 188 -4.10 -9.17 25.41
N GLN A 189 -5.30 -9.69 25.67
CA GLN A 189 -6.53 -8.94 25.45
C GLN A 189 -6.71 -7.85 26.51
N LEU A 190 -7.02 -6.62 26.09
CA LEU A 190 -7.34 -5.52 27.02
C LEU A 190 -8.80 -5.59 27.49
N ILE A 191 -9.67 -6.11 26.64
CA ILE A 191 -11.10 -6.33 26.90
C ILE A 191 -11.51 -7.70 26.36
N LEU A 192 -12.75 -8.14 26.62
CA LEU A 192 -13.27 -9.33 25.94
C LEU A 192 -13.22 -9.13 24.42
N ASN A 193 -12.63 -10.08 23.71
CA ASN A 193 -12.49 -10.01 22.26
C ASN A 193 -13.89 -10.01 21.61
N PRO A 194 -14.30 -8.90 20.96
CA PRO A 194 -15.63 -8.78 20.37
C PRO A 194 -15.84 -9.67 19.14
N LEU A 195 -14.76 -10.28 18.61
CA LEU A 195 -14.81 -11.19 17.48
C LEU A 195 -14.85 -12.67 17.91
N ALA A 196 -14.70 -12.95 19.21
CA ALA A 196 -14.74 -14.31 19.73
C ALA A 196 -16.12 -14.94 19.51
N GLY A 197 -16.15 -16.21 19.11
CA GLY A 197 -17.39 -16.94 18.82
C GLY A 197 -18.02 -16.63 17.45
N HIS A 198 -17.58 -15.58 16.74
CA HIS A 198 -18.08 -15.27 15.39
C HIS A 198 -17.37 -16.10 14.30
N PRO A 199 -18.11 -16.58 13.27
CA PRO A 199 -17.53 -17.35 12.16
C PRO A 199 -16.43 -16.59 11.42
N LYS A 200 -15.29 -17.26 11.14
CA LYS A 200 -14.14 -16.68 10.42
C LYS A 200 -14.52 -15.99 9.10
N LYS A 201 -15.43 -16.60 8.33
CA LYS A 201 -15.96 -16.06 7.06
C LYS A 201 -16.62 -14.68 7.16
N LEU A 202 -17.10 -14.30 8.36
CA LEU A 202 -17.73 -13.00 8.58
C LEU A 202 -16.72 -11.93 9.00
N ARG A 203 -15.58 -12.33 9.56
CA ARG A 203 -14.54 -11.45 10.14
C ARG A 203 -13.24 -11.52 9.36
N THR A 204 -13.32 -11.33 8.05
CA THR A 204 -12.18 -11.40 7.14
C THR A 204 -12.16 -10.20 6.19
N PHE A 205 -10.97 -9.75 5.80
CA PHE A 205 -10.78 -8.72 4.78
C PHE A 205 -11.32 -9.11 3.39
N ALA A 206 -11.58 -10.40 3.15
CA ALA A 206 -12.27 -10.86 1.95
C ALA A 206 -13.77 -10.47 1.93
N ASN A 207 -14.37 -10.29 3.10
CA ASN A 207 -15.78 -9.93 3.26
C ASN A 207 -15.91 -8.40 3.32
N THR A 208 -16.29 -7.77 2.23
CA THR A 208 -16.47 -6.30 2.17
C THR A 208 -17.52 -5.79 3.17
N GLY A 209 -18.51 -6.61 3.53
CA GLY A 209 -19.51 -6.28 4.54
C GLY A 209 -18.96 -6.18 5.97
N PHE A 210 -17.77 -6.71 6.23
CA PHE A 210 -17.12 -6.62 7.54
C PHE A 210 -16.47 -5.25 7.81
N PHE A 211 -16.24 -4.45 6.76
CA PHE A 211 -15.53 -3.18 6.88
C PHE A 211 -16.16 -2.23 7.90
N GLU A 212 -17.49 -2.09 7.90
CA GLU A 212 -18.20 -1.19 8.81
C GLU A 212 -18.03 -1.63 10.28
N THR A 213 -18.13 -2.93 10.55
CA THR A 213 -17.86 -3.49 11.89
C THR A 213 -16.42 -3.23 12.31
N LEU A 214 -15.46 -3.51 11.42
CA LEU A 214 -14.05 -3.24 11.70
C LEU A 214 -13.81 -1.75 11.99
N ARG A 215 -14.44 -0.85 11.24
CA ARG A 215 -14.37 0.60 11.46
C ARG A 215 -14.85 1.00 12.84
N GLU A 216 -15.98 0.47 13.30
CA GLU A 216 -16.46 0.76 14.67
C GLU A 216 -15.50 0.21 15.73
N LEU A 217 -14.94 -0.99 15.52
CA LEU A 217 -13.95 -1.58 16.42
C LEU A 217 -12.62 -0.82 16.47
N THR A 218 -12.32 0.05 15.50
CA THR A 218 -11.11 0.89 15.56
C THR A 218 -11.13 1.91 16.70
N GLY A 219 -12.30 2.16 17.30
CA GLY A 219 -12.43 2.99 18.51
C GLY A 219 -11.91 2.31 19.78
N LEU A 220 -11.64 1.00 19.75
CA LEU A 220 -11.04 0.28 20.86
C LEU A 220 -9.55 0.60 20.99
N ASP A 221 -9.04 0.57 22.22
CA ASP A 221 -7.59 0.63 22.44
C ASP A 221 -6.94 -0.71 22.12
N GLY A 222 -5.72 -0.67 21.59
CA GLY A 222 -4.96 -1.83 21.14
C GLY A 222 -5.02 -2.08 19.63
N ALA A 223 -4.52 -3.27 19.26
CA ALA A 223 -4.34 -3.70 17.89
C ALA A 223 -5.36 -4.77 17.48
N PHE A 224 -5.49 -4.93 16.16
CA PHE A 224 -6.12 -6.09 15.53
C PHE A 224 -5.05 -7.13 15.20
N LEU A 225 -5.28 -8.40 15.56
CA LEU A 225 -4.45 -9.50 15.09
C LEU A 225 -5.14 -10.18 13.90
N ILE A 226 -4.39 -10.39 12.83
CA ILE A 226 -4.87 -10.87 11.54
C ILE A 226 -4.02 -12.07 11.13
N SER A 227 -4.65 -13.20 10.80
CA SER A 227 -3.93 -14.35 10.26
C SER A 227 -3.49 -14.12 8.81
N PRO A 228 -2.52 -14.89 8.28
CA PRO A 228 -2.02 -14.67 6.91
C PRO A 228 -3.07 -14.83 5.82
N ASN A 229 -4.17 -15.54 6.08
CA ASN A 229 -5.32 -15.64 5.15
C ASN A 229 -6.29 -14.44 5.20
N GLY A 230 -6.01 -13.44 6.05
CA GLY A 230 -6.81 -12.22 6.18
C GLY A 230 -8.02 -12.35 7.10
N THR A 231 -8.07 -13.35 7.97
CA THR A 231 -9.08 -13.42 9.04
C THR A 231 -8.63 -12.57 10.23
N VAL A 232 -9.51 -11.73 10.75
CA VAL A 232 -9.28 -10.94 11.96
C VAL A 232 -9.58 -11.82 13.17
N GLU A 233 -8.55 -12.22 13.89
CA GLU A 233 -8.64 -13.13 15.03
C GLU A 233 -9.03 -12.39 16.31
N THR A 234 -8.53 -11.17 16.50
CA THR A 234 -8.81 -10.37 17.69
C THR A 234 -8.91 -8.88 17.37
N ALA A 235 -9.64 -8.14 18.20
CA ALA A 235 -9.65 -6.69 18.25
C ALA A 235 -9.45 -6.24 19.70
N GLY A 236 -8.81 -5.09 19.93
CA GLY A 236 -8.56 -4.58 21.28
C GLY A 236 -7.40 -5.28 22.00
N THR A 237 -6.36 -5.66 21.24
CA THR A 237 -5.24 -6.47 21.76
C THR A 237 -4.04 -5.61 22.13
N TYR A 238 -3.54 -5.74 23.35
CA TYR A 238 -2.29 -5.10 23.74
C TYR A 238 -1.10 -5.80 23.10
N LEU A 239 -0.19 -5.01 22.53
CA LEU A 239 1.08 -5.48 22.00
C LEU A 239 2.16 -5.38 23.10
N GLY A 240 2.47 -6.52 23.71
CA GLY A 240 3.45 -6.66 24.79
C GLY A 240 4.87 -6.50 24.31
N ALA A 241 5.28 -5.25 24.05
CA ALA A 241 6.61 -4.95 23.51
C ALA A 241 7.31 -3.76 24.19
N ALA A 242 6.83 -3.28 25.35
CA ALA A 242 7.48 -2.22 26.10
C ALA A 242 8.29 -2.79 27.28
N SER A 243 9.53 -3.22 27.04
CA SER A 243 10.51 -3.29 28.16
C SER A 243 11.98 -3.17 27.77
N GLU A 244 12.38 -3.23 26.51
CA GLU A 244 13.81 -3.12 26.16
C GLU A 244 14.03 -2.16 25.00
N LYS A 245 14.49 -0.95 25.34
CA LYS A 245 15.16 0.02 24.44
C LYS A 245 14.59 0.05 23.02
N THR A 246 13.29 0.25 22.86
CA THR A 246 12.74 0.52 21.53
C THR A 246 13.33 1.84 21.07
N ARG A 247 14.08 1.83 19.96
CA ARG A 247 14.50 3.06 19.28
C ARG A 247 13.25 3.90 19.03
N THR A 248 13.12 5.01 19.74
CA THR A 248 12.11 6.02 19.43
C THR A 248 12.43 6.54 18.04
N LEU A 249 11.58 6.19 17.07
CA LEU A 249 11.65 6.75 15.73
C LEU A 249 11.12 8.19 15.82
N PRO A 250 11.96 9.21 15.60
CA PRO A 250 11.54 10.61 15.77
C PRO A 250 10.31 10.92 14.91
N GLY A 251 9.33 11.63 15.49
CA GLY A 251 8.10 12.01 14.80
C GLY A 251 7.02 10.92 14.72
N LEU A 252 7.23 9.74 15.33
CA LEU A 252 6.24 8.66 15.39
C LEU A 252 5.65 8.52 16.80
N GLY A 253 4.31 8.46 16.88
CA GLY A 253 3.57 8.33 18.15
C GLY A 253 3.57 6.91 18.74
N ALA A 254 2.92 6.75 19.89
CA ALA A 254 2.91 5.50 20.68
C ALA A 254 2.56 4.24 19.88
N ARG A 255 1.57 4.31 18.96
CA ARG A 255 1.16 3.18 18.11
C ARG A 255 2.26 2.70 17.17
N HIS A 256 3.06 3.61 16.62
CA HIS A 256 4.19 3.25 15.77
C HIS A 256 5.32 2.60 16.59
N THR A 257 5.60 3.14 17.78
CA THR A 257 6.58 2.55 18.70
C THR A 257 6.17 1.14 19.11
N ALA A 258 4.88 0.93 19.40
CA ALA A 258 4.34 -0.39 19.71
C ALA A 258 4.50 -1.37 18.52
N ALA A 259 4.16 -0.94 17.30
CA ALA A 259 4.32 -1.74 16.10
C ALA A 259 5.78 -2.10 15.80
N ALA A 260 6.70 -1.14 15.89
CA ALA A 260 8.13 -1.38 15.69
C ALA A 260 8.69 -2.32 16.77
N ALA A 261 8.36 -2.08 18.04
CA ALA A 261 8.80 -2.97 19.13
C ALA A 261 8.27 -4.39 18.94
N PHE A 262 6.97 -4.53 18.65
CA PHE A 262 6.32 -5.81 18.48
C PHE A 262 6.94 -6.61 17.32
N THR A 263 7.05 -6.00 16.14
CA THR A 263 7.63 -6.68 14.97
C THR A 263 9.12 -6.97 15.10
N SER A 264 9.86 -6.24 15.95
CA SER A 264 11.26 -6.58 16.24
C SER A 264 11.41 -7.87 17.06
N ARG A 265 10.43 -8.16 17.91
CA ARG A 265 10.38 -9.37 18.76
C ARG A 265 9.71 -10.54 18.04
N CYS A 266 8.60 -10.29 17.38
CA CYS A 266 7.85 -11.25 16.57
C CYS A 266 8.17 -11.04 15.07
N ARG A 267 9.38 -11.41 14.64
CA ARG A 267 9.92 -11.03 13.32
C ARG A 267 9.12 -11.49 12.11
N GLN A 268 8.34 -12.56 12.24
CA GLN A 268 7.49 -13.10 11.17
C GLN A 268 6.13 -12.38 11.07
N THR A 269 6.04 -11.13 11.55
CA THR A 269 4.82 -10.33 11.52
C THR A 269 5.03 -9.02 10.78
N ILE A 270 3.96 -8.55 10.16
CA ILE A 270 3.91 -7.21 9.57
C ILE A 270 2.87 -6.41 10.34
N ALA A 271 3.27 -5.25 10.84
CA ALA A 271 2.34 -4.31 11.44
C ALA A 271 2.03 -3.16 10.48
N VAL A 272 0.74 -2.88 10.27
CA VAL A 272 0.24 -1.74 9.49
C VAL A 272 -0.37 -0.74 10.46
N VAL A 273 0.24 0.43 10.57
CA VAL A 273 -0.18 1.49 11.47
C VAL A 273 -0.85 2.60 10.67
N LEU A 274 -2.09 2.94 11.03
CA LEU A 274 -2.75 4.14 10.57
C LEU A 274 -2.54 5.26 11.60
N SER A 275 -1.94 6.36 11.16
CA SER A 275 -1.74 7.56 11.97
C SER A 275 -3.02 8.40 12.06
N GLU A 276 -3.46 8.66 13.28
CA GLU A 276 -4.64 9.49 13.54
C GLU A 276 -4.45 10.95 13.10
N SER A 277 -3.27 11.52 13.33
CA SER A 277 -3.01 12.94 13.08
C SER A 277 -2.77 13.26 11.61
N SER A 278 -2.15 12.34 10.86
CA SER A 278 -1.75 12.57 9.47
C SER A 278 -2.54 11.76 8.45
N GLY A 279 -3.22 10.70 8.87
CA GLY A 279 -3.80 9.70 7.96
C GLY A 279 -2.74 8.94 7.14
N THR A 280 -1.47 8.97 7.57
CA THR A 280 -0.40 8.19 6.97
C THR A 280 -0.56 6.72 7.37
N VAL A 281 -0.38 5.82 6.41
CA VAL A 281 -0.29 4.37 6.65
C VAL A 281 1.19 3.97 6.61
N THR A 282 1.67 3.34 7.68
CA THR A 282 3.08 2.91 7.82
C THR A 282 3.17 1.42 8.12
N LEU A 283 3.98 0.70 7.35
CA LEU A 283 4.24 -0.72 7.53
C LEU A 283 5.54 -0.93 8.30
N PHE A 284 5.55 -1.92 9.19
CA PHE A 284 6.71 -2.33 9.98
C PHE A 284 6.93 -3.84 9.90
N GLN A 285 8.19 -4.26 9.88
CA GLN A 285 8.62 -5.64 10.08
C GLN A 285 10.04 -5.65 10.64
N GLY A 286 10.30 -6.57 11.58
CA GLY A 286 11.62 -6.63 12.23
C GLY A 286 12.01 -5.37 13.01
N GLY A 287 11.04 -4.47 13.28
CA GLY A 287 11.27 -3.17 13.90
C GLY A 287 11.72 -2.04 12.98
N ASP A 288 11.90 -2.31 11.68
CA ASP A 288 12.16 -1.27 10.68
C ASP A 288 10.85 -0.88 9.95
N VAL A 289 10.80 0.36 9.47
CA VAL A 289 9.73 0.83 8.58
C VAL A 289 9.95 0.24 7.18
N LEU A 290 8.96 -0.50 6.70
CA LEU A 290 8.98 -1.08 5.35
C LEU A 290 8.53 -0.08 4.28
N LEU A 291 7.41 0.58 4.55
CA LEU A 291 6.71 1.41 3.58
C LEU A 291 5.93 2.48 4.33
N LYS A 292 5.96 3.71 3.83
CA LYS A 292 5.16 4.82 4.34
C LYS A 292 4.33 5.40 3.20
N LEU A 293 3.02 5.44 3.39
CA LEU A 293 2.05 5.87 2.40
C LEU A 293 1.30 7.09 2.90
N GLU A 294 1.38 8.16 2.11
CA GLU A 294 0.73 9.43 2.38
C GLU A 294 -0.47 9.59 1.46
N LYS A 295 -1.63 9.87 2.06
CA LYS A 295 -2.82 10.26 1.32
C LYS A 295 -2.69 11.70 0.82
N LEU A 296 -3.41 12.01 -0.24
CA LEU A 296 -3.59 13.37 -0.72
C LEU A 296 -4.21 14.22 0.39
N ALA A 297 -3.71 15.45 0.53
CA ALA A 297 -4.35 16.43 1.38
C ALA A 297 -5.79 16.64 0.90
N PRO A 298 -6.77 16.83 1.80
CA PRO A 298 -8.12 17.18 1.42
C PRO A 298 -8.07 18.42 0.52
N ARG A 299 -8.73 18.39 -0.65
CA ARG A 299 -8.99 19.64 -1.37
C ARG A 299 -9.85 20.49 -0.47
N HIS A 300 -9.33 21.61 0.04
CA HIS A 300 -10.16 22.61 0.70
C HIS A 300 -11.31 22.94 -0.28
N LYS A 301 -12.57 22.70 0.14
CA LYS A 301 -13.71 23.29 -0.56
C LYS A 301 -13.43 24.78 -0.62
N GLU A 302 -13.36 25.34 -1.83
CA GLU A 302 -13.20 26.78 -2.03
C GLU A 302 -14.12 27.49 -1.06
N ARG A 303 -13.55 28.32 -0.18
CA ARG A 303 -14.33 29.33 0.51
C ARG A 303 -14.97 30.14 -0.61
N THR A 304 -16.27 29.94 -0.85
CA THR A 304 -17.07 30.84 -1.64
C THR A 304 -16.87 32.22 -1.02
N PHE A 305 -16.01 33.03 -1.64
CA PHE A 305 -15.97 34.45 -1.38
C PHE A 305 -17.36 34.95 -1.72
N LYS A 306 -18.19 35.16 -0.70
CA LYS A 306 -19.34 36.05 -0.85
C LYS A 306 -18.73 37.40 -1.23
N LYS A 307 -18.89 37.78 -2.50
CA LYS A 307 -18.68 39.17 -2.92
C LYS A 307 -19.62 40.01 -2.06
N GLY A 308 -19.05 40.81 -1.16
CA GLY A 308 -19.70 42.00 -0.63
C GLY A 308 -19.75 43.07 -1.70
#